data_AF-A0A7I7KXB5-F1
#
_entry.id   AF-A0A7I7KXB5-F1
#
_cell.length_a   1.000
_cell.length_b   1.000
_cell.length_c   1.000
_cell.angle_alpha   90.00
_cell.angle_beta   90.00
_cell.angle_gamma   90.00
#
_symmetry.space_group_name_H-M   'P 1'
#
loop_
_entity.id
_entity.type
_entity.pdbx_description
1 polymer ?
#
loop_
_entity_poly.entity_id
_entity_poly.type
_entity_poly.pdbx_seq_one_letter_code
_entity_poly.pdbx_strand_id
1 'polypeptide(L)'
;MDPLKICSVEFDDRDPYRATFNVHLSRDMTDFERQTLPPLLSGGFSPSEARGSAVVAIRNATITMIEDHRDLLKQIVAEAESLAKTMEHELRAVASHVAARVEDVRERAAAIDWS
;
A
#
# COMPACT_ATOMS: atom_id res chain seq x y z
N MET A 1 1.95 14.39 4.00
CA MET A 1 2.63 13.26 3.33
C MET A 1 2.55 13.52 1.84
N ASP A 2 3.67 13.41 1.13
CA ASP A 2 3.66 13.62 -0.32
C ASP A 2 2.82 12.51 -1.00
N PRO A 3 2.05 12.84 -2.05
CA PRO A 3 1.21 11.84 -2.71
C PRO A 3 2.05 10.73 -3.35
N LEU A 4 1.60 9.49 -3.20
CA LEU A 4 2.16 8.34 -3.89
C LEU A 4 1.88 8.45 -5.40
N LYS A 5 2.95 8.45 -6.20
CA LYS A 5 2.88 8.60 -7.66
C LYS A 5 3.90 7.69 -8.33
N ILE A 6 3.65 7.33 -9.58
CA ILE A 6 4.65 6.68 -10.42
C ILE A 6 5.62 7.75 -10.95
N CYS A 7 6.91 7.57 -10.67
CA CYS A 7 7.99 8.44 -11.14
C CYS A 7 8.62 7.95 -12.44
N SER A 8 8.91 6.65 -12.50
CA SER A 8 9.45 6.00 -13.68
C SER A 8 8.96 4.56 -13.76
N VAL A 9 9.01 3.99 -14.97
CA VAL A 9 8.83 2.56 -15.19
C VAL A 9 10.05 2.10 -15.98
N GLU A 10 10.78 1.13 -15.43
CA GLU A 10 12.04 0.65 -15.97
C GLU A 10 11.92 -0.83 -16.29
N PHE A 11 12.46 -1.24 -17.43
CA PHE A 11 12.55 -2.64 -17.78
C PHE A 11 13.57 -3.35 -16.88
N ASP A 12 13.22 -4.51 -16.30
CA ASP A 12 14.17 -5.30 -15.50
C ASP A 12 15.09 -6.09 -16.44
N ASP A 13 16.29 -5.54 -16.69
CA ASP A 13 17.30 -6.17 -17.54
C ASP A 13 17.86 -7.48 -16.99
N ARG A 14 17.60 -7.76 -15.70
CA ARG A 14 17.99 -9.01 -15.03
C ARG A 14 16.92 -10.09 -15.15
N ASP A 15 15.71 -9.76 -15.60
CA ASP A 15 14.67 -10.76 -15.83
C ASP A 15 15.02 -11.61 -17.07
N PRO A 16 15.32 -12.91 -16.91
CA PRO A 16 15.68 -13.77 -18.03
C PRO A 16 14.55 -13.91 -19.05
N TYR A 17 13.30 -13.68 -18.64
CA TYR A 17 12.13 -13.75 -19.52
C TYR A 17 11.82 -12.44 -20.23
N ARG A 18 12.55 -11.36 -19.90
CA ARG A 18 12.38 -10.03 -20.50
C ARG A 18 10.92 -9.57 -20.51
N ALA A 19 10.20 -9.84 -19.43
CA ALA A 19 8.78 -9.57 -19.32
C ALA A 19 8.41 -8.87 -18.00
N THR A 20 9.40 -8.24 -17.36
CA THR A 20 9.23 -7.57 -16.06
C THR A 20 9.55 -6.09 -16.18
N PHE A 21 8.65 -5.27 -15.64
CA PHE A 21 8.78 -3.82 -15.54
C PHE A 21 8.72 -3.39 -14.07
N ASN A 22 9.74 -2.67 -13.61
CA ASN A 22 9.80 -2.07 -12.29
C ASN A 22 9.12 -0.72 -12.32
N VAL A 23 8.06 -0.56 -11.53
CA VAL A 23 7.34 0.70 -11.33
C VAL A 23 7.92 1.37 -10.10
N HIS A 24 8.61 2.50 -10.30
CA HIS A 24 9.22 3.29 -9.24
C HIS A 24 8.23 4.34 -8.75
N LEU A 25 8.06 4.41 -7.44
CA LEU A 25 7.14 5.30 -6.76
C LEU A 25 7.88 6.53 -6.20
N SER A 26 7.14 7.62 -6.02
CA SER A 26 7.66 8.91 -5.53
C SER A 26 8.22 8.86 -4.10
N ARG A 27 7.84 7.85 -3.33
CA ARG A 27 8.29 7.61 -1.96
C ARG A 27 8.11 6.14 -1.60
N ASP A 28 8.64 5.79 -0.44
CA ASP A 28 8.37 4.50 0.19
C ASP A 28 6.87 4.33 0.48
N MET A 29 6.38 3.12 0.20
CA MET A 29 5.03 2.69 0.55
C MET A 29 4.92 2.45 2.05
N THR A 30 3.81 2.87 2.62
CA THR A 30 3.38 2.46 3.96
C THR A 30 2.98 0.99 3.98
N ASP A 31 2.88 0.41 5.18
CA ASP A 31 2.42 -0.97 5.33
C ASP A 31 1.00 -1.18 4.80
N PHE A 32 0.14 -0.16 4.90
CA PHE A 32 -1.21 -0.21 4.33
C PHE A 32 -1.17 -0.17 2.80
N GLU A 33 -0.32 0.66 2.20
CA GLU A 33 -0.18 0.71 0.73
C GLU A 33 0.37 -0.60 0.16
N ARG A 34 1.26 -1.27 0.89
CA ARG A 34 1.74 -2.61 0.52
C ARG A 34 0.65 -3.67 0.57
N GLN A 35 -0.38 -3.47 1.38
CA GLN A 35 -1.55 -4.35 1.47
C GLN A 35 -2.59 -4.05 0.39
N THR A 36 -2.70 -2.80 -0.08
CA THR A 36 -3.73 -2.39 -1.05
C THR A 36 -3.26 -2.43 -2.50
N LEU A 37 -2.01 -2.06 -2.79
CA LEU A 37 -1.55 -1.88 -4.16
C LEU A 37 -1.44 -3.20 -4.96
N PRO A 38 -0.83 -4.30 -4.46
CA PRO A 38 -0.74 -5.54 -5.22
C PRO A 38 -2.11 -6.16 -5.57
N PRO A 39 -3.11 -6.22 -4.66
CA PRO A 39 -4.45 -6.67 -5.01
C PRO A 39 -5.11 -5.85 -6.13
N LEU A 40 -5.00 -4.52 -6.09
CA LEU A 40 -5.58 -3.66 -7.12
C LEU A 40 -4.90 -3.84 -8.49
N LEU A 41 -3.57 -3.97 -8.50
CA LEU A 41 -2.82 -4.27 -9.72
C LEU A 41 -3.19 -5.63 -10.32
N SER A 42 -3.52 -6.62 -9.49
CA SER A 42 -3.86 -7.98 -9.95
C SER A 42 -5.12 -8.04 -10.85
N GLY A 43 -5.92 -6.97 -10.90
CA GLY A 43 -7.08 -6.87 -11.79
C GLY A 43 -6.74 -6.68 -13.27
N GLY A 44 -5.49 -6.32 -13.61
CA GLY A 44 -5.06 -6.12 -15.00
C GLY A 44 -3.56 -6.36 -15.25
N PHE A 45 -2.79 -6.62 -14.19
CA PHE A 45 -1.35 -6.84 -14.22
C PHE A 45 -1.00 -8.06 -13.38
N SER A 46 0.21 -8.58 -13.54
CA SER A 46 0.75 -9.63 -12.66
C SER A 46 1.81 -9.02 -11.73
N PRO A 47 1.41 -8.30 -10.67
CA PRO A 47 2.38 -7.74 -9.73
C PRO A 47 3.14 -8.87 -9.03
N SER A 48 4.42 -8.70 -8.81
CA SER A 48 5.20 -9.54 -7.90
C SER A 48 5.48 -8.81 -6.61
N GLU A 49 6.08 -9.53 -5.66
CA GLU A 49 6.59 -8.94 -4.42
C GLU A 49 7.40 -7.68 -4.71
N ALA A 50 7.18 -6.67 -3.87
CA ALA A 50 7.86 -5.39 -3.98
C ALA A 50 9.38 -5.61 -3.88
N ARG A 51 10.14 -5.15 -4.88
CA ARG A 51 11.62 -5.24 -4.87
C ARG A 51 12.29 -4.23 -3.94
N GLY A 52 11.49 -3.45 -3.22
CA GLY A 52 11.92 -2.44 -2.28
C GLY A 52 10.71 -1.74 -1.67
N SER A 53 10.96 -0.68 -0.91
CA SER A 53 9.90 0.12 -0.30
C SER A 53 9.19 1.03 -1.28
N ALA A 54 9.86 1.49 -2.32
CA ALA A 54 9.30 2.37 -3.35
C ALA A 54 9.19 1.72 -4.74
N VAL A 55 9.24 0.38 -4.85
CA VAL A 55 9.26 -0.30 -6.15
C VAL A 55 8.30 -1.49 -6.16
N VAL A 56 7.44 -1.54 -7.18
CA VAL A 56 6.59 -2.68 -7.49
C VAL A 56 6.98 -3.24 -8.85
N ALA A 57 7.24 -4.54 -8.92
CA ALA A 57 7.52 -5.20 -10.19
C ALA A 57 6.22 -5.74 -10.81
N ILE A 58 6.01 -5.48 -12.09
CA ILE A 58 4.93 -6.05 -12.90
C ILE A 58 5.57 -7.10 -13.81
N ARG A 59 5.18 -8.36 -13.64
CA ARG A 59 5.65 -9.49 -14.44
C ARG A 59 4.74 -9.75 -15.63
N ASN A 60 5.23 -10.56 -16.57
CA ASN A 60 4.51 -11.00 -17.76
C ASN A 60 3.89 -9.86 -18.56
N ALA A 61 4.54 -8.70 -18.57
CA ALA A 61 4.07 -7.50 -19.26
C ALA A 61 4.95 -7.20 -20.48
N THR A 62 4.35 -6.61 -21.51
CA THR A 62 5.04 -6.02 -22.65
C THR A 62 5.09 -4.50 -22.50
N ILE A 63 6.01 -3.83 -23.22
CA ILE A 63 6.06 -2.37 -23.22
C ILE A 63 4.75 -1.75 -23.70
N THR A 64 4.12 -2.32 -24.73
CA THR A 64 2.83 -1.87 -25.25
C THR A 64 1.73 -1.96 -24.19
N MET A 65 1.70 -3.03 -23.39
CA MET A 65 0.75 -3.11 -22.27
C MET A 65 0.95 -2.00 -21.25
N ILE A 66 2.21 -1.66 -20.91
CA ILE A 66 2.54 -0.58 -19.98
C ILE A 66 2.13 0.78 -20.55
N GLU A 67 2.37 1.00 -21.85
CA GLU A 67 2.00 2.24 -22.56
C GLU A 67 0.48 2.42 -22.63
N ASP A 68 -0.23 1.40 -23.10
CA ASP A 68 -1.70 1.43 -23.28
C ASP A 68 -2.43 1.63 -21.95
N HIS A 69 -1.89 1.08 -20.86
CA HIS A 69 -2.52 1.13 -19.53
C HIS A 69 -1.85 2.14 -18.59
N ARG A 70 -1.05 3.08 -19.11
CA ARG A 70 -0.31 4.06 -18.31
C ARG A 70 -1.21 4.85 -17.35
N ASP A 71 -2.34 5.33 -17.83
CA ASP A 71 -3.24 6.14 -16.99
C ASP A 71 -4.02 5.28 -16.00
N LEU A 72 -4.36 4.04 -16.37
CA LEU A 72 -4.91 3.07 -15.44
C LEU A 72 -3.93 2.75 -14.30
N LEU A 73 -2.64 2.56 -14.59
CA LEU A 73 -1.61 2.34 -13.57
C LEU A 73 -1.54 3.51 -12.57
N LYS A 74 -1.59 4.76 -13.06
CA LYS A 74 -1.62 5.94 -12.18
C LYS A 74 -2.88 5.97 -11.33
N GLN A 75 -4.04 5.64 -11.91
CA GLN A 75 -5.31 5.59 -11.19
C GLN A 75 -5.26 4.53 -10.08
N ILE A 76 -4.75 3.33 -10.38
CA ILE A 76 -4.57 2.27 -9.40
C ILE A 76 -3.68 2.70 -8.23
N VAL A 77 -2.55 3.39 -8.51
CA VAL A 77 -1.66 3.90 -7.46
C VAL A 77 -2.36 4.95 -6.58
N ALA A 78 -3.12 5.87 -7.18
CA ALA A 78 -3.88 6.86 -6.43
C ALA A 78 -5.01 6.23 -5.60
N GLU A 79 -5.68 5.22 -6.13
CA GLU A 79 -6.72 4.47 -5.43
C GLU A 79 -6.14 3.68 -4.26
N ALA A 80 -4.99 3.02 -4.46
CA ALA A 80 -4.29 2.30 -3.41
C ALA A 80 -3.90 3.22 -2.24
N GLU A 81 -3.43 4.43 -2.53
CA GLU A 81 -3.13 5.44 -1.51
C GLU A 81 -4.41 5.89 -0.77
N SER A 82 -5.51 6.11 -1.49
CA SER A 82 -6.79 6.50 -0.91
C SER A 82 -7.33 5.43 0.05
N LEU A 83 -7.33 4.16 -0.40
CA LEU A 83 -7.78 3.03 0.40
C LEU A 83 -6.89 2.82 1.62
N ALA A 84 -5.57 2.93 1.45
CA ALA A 84 -4.61 2.81 2.55
C ALA A 84 -4.84 3.88 3.62
N LYS A 85 -5.12 5.12 3.23
CA LYS A 85 -5.47 6.21 4.16
C LYS A 85 -6.74 5.89 4.93
N THR A 86 -7.78 5.36 4.27
CA THR A 86 -9.02 4.95 4.93
C THR A 86 -8.75 3.85 5.97
N MET A 87 -8.02 2.80 5.60
CA MET A 87 -7.66 1.72 6.52
C MET A 87 -6.85 2.22 7.72
N GLU A 88 -5.89 3.12 7.49
CA GLU A 88 -5.10 3.73 8.56
C GLU A 88 -5.97 4.55 9.51
N HIS A 89 -6.89 5.36 8.98
CA HIS A 89 -7.83 6.14 9.78
C HIS A 89 -8.74 5.25 10.62
N GLU A 90 -9.29 4.17 10.04
CA GLU A 90 -10.12 3.20 10.74
C GLU A 90 -9.35 2.51 11.86
N LEU A 91 -8.12 2.03 11.60
CA LEU A 91 -7.31 1.38 12.62
C LEU A 91 -6.98 2.34 13.78
N ARG A 92 -6.62 3.60 13.48
CA ARG A 92 -6.36 4.61 14.50
C ARG A 92 -7.61 4.93 15.32
N ALA A 93 -8.79 5.00 14.69
CA ALA A 93 -10.05 5.22 15.40
C ALA A 93 -10.36 4.08 16.37
N VAL A 94 -10.17 2.83 15.93
CA VAL A 94 -10.33 1.64 16.79
C VAL A 94 -9.33 1.66 17.95
N ALA A 95 -8.05 1.94 17.68
CA ALA A 95 -7.02 2.00 18.70
C ALA A 95 -7.31 3.08 19.76
N SER A 96 -7.78 4.25 19.34
CA SER A 96 -8.23 5.33 20.23
C SER A 96 -9.38 4.89 21.13
N HIS A 97 -10.39 4.23 20.57
CA HIS A 97 -11.53 3.73 21.33
C HIS A 97 -11.12 2.67 22.36
N VAL A 98 -10.22 1.75 21.98
CA VAL A 98 -9.67 0.74 22.88
C VAL A 98 -8.87 1.38 24.01
N ALA A 99 -8.02 2.37 23.70
CA ALA A 99 -7.23 3.07 24.72
C ALA A 99 -8.13 3.78 25.75
N ALA A 100 -9.18 4.48 25.28
CA ALA A 100 -10.14 5.13 26.17
C ALA A 100 -10.87 4.13 27.09
N ARG A 101 -11.26 2.96 26.55
CA ARG A 101 -11.88 1.89 27.35
C ARG A 101 -10.92 1.29 28.38
N VAL A 102 -9.64 1.11 28.03
CA VAL A 102 -8.63 0.60 28.98
C VAL A 102 -8.44 1.60 30.13
N GLU A 103 -8.43 2.89 29.84
CA GLU A 103 -8.29 3.92 30.88
C GLU A 103 -9.51 3.97 31.81
N ASP A 104 -10.74 3.94 31.28
CA ASP A 104 -11.96 3.83 32.09
C ASP A 104 -11.93 2.61 33.03
N VAL A 105 -11.52 1.44 32.50
CA VAL A 105 -11.39 0.22 33.29
C VAL A 105 -10.33 0.36 34.38
N ARG A 106 -9.20 1.02 34.09
CA ARG A 106 -8.13 1.28 35.07
C ARG A 106 -8.61 2.19 36.19
N GLU A 107 -9.27 3.30 35.86
CA GLU A 107 -9.81 4.24 36.85
C GLU A 107 -10.84 3.54 37.75
N ARG A 108 -11.75 2.78 37.16
CA ARG A 108 -12.76 2.02 37.92
C ARG A 108 -12.15 0.94 38.80
N ALA A 109 -11.14 0.23 38.32
CA ALA A 109 -10.45 -0.80 39.11
C ALA A 109 -9.70 -0.19 40.31
N ALA A 110 -9.08 0.99 40.13
CA ALA A 110 -8.41 1.71 41.20
C ALA A 110 -9.38 2.25 42.27
N ALA A 111 -10.65 2.48 41.91
CA ALA A 111 -11.68 2.96 42.82
C ALA A 111 -12.39 1.84 43.63
N ILE A 112 -12.07 0.57 43.39
CA ILE A 112 -12.63 -0.55 44.18
C ILE A 112 -11.97 -0.57 45.55
N ASP A 113 -12.79 -0.45 46.60
CA ASP A 113 -12.35 -0.68 47.97
C ASP A 113 -12.27 -2.20 48.23
N TRP A 114 -11.07 -2.66 48.58
CA TRP A 114 -10.75 -4.08 48.83
C TRP A 114 -10.61 -4.39 50.33
N SER A 115 -10.91 -3.42 51.20
CA SER A 115 -10.79 -3.57 52.66
C SER A 115 -11.92 -4.37 53.31
#